data_AF-A0A399X6V8-F1
#
_entry.id   AF-A0A399X6V8-F1
#
_cell.length_a   1.000
_cell.length_b   1.000
_cell.length_c   1.000
_cell.angle_alpha   90.00
_cell.angle_beta   90.00
_cell.angle_gamma   90.00
#
_symmetry.space_group_name_H-M   'P 1'
#
loop_
_entity.id
_entity.type
_entity.pdbx_description
1 polymer ?
#
loop_
_entity_poly.entity_id
_entity_poly.type
_entity_poly.pdbx_seq_one_letter_code
_entity_poly.pdbx_strand_id
1 'polypeptide(L)' 'MSVVSGKIRSTLAALLNELRDECLSTIKLIHQLELEHLTDEQIDDLLGELMASVTHLHVHSAIVKEEMDKD' A
#
# COMPACT_ATOMS: atom_id res chain seq x y z
N MET A 1 33.10 -1.51 4.03
CA MET A 1 31.82 -1.68 3.30
C MET A 1 30.97 -2.76 3.96
N SER A 2 30.25 -2.46 5.06
CA SER A 2 29.47 -3.52 5.75
C SER A 2 28.18 -3.02 6.42
N VAL A 3 28.17 -1.82 7.00
CA VAL A 3 26.97 -1.28 7.68
C VAL A 3 25.91 -0.77 6.69
N VAL A 4 26.31 -0.22 5.55
CA VAL A 4 25.42 0.39 4.55
C VAL A 4 24.53 -0.67 3.88
N SER A 5 25.11 -1.79 3.43
CA SER A 5 24.36 -2.91 2.82
C SER A 5 23.46 -3.66 3.81
N GLY A 6 23.75 -3.59 5.12
CA GLY A 6 22.84 -4.09 6.16
C GLY A 6 21.60 -3.20 6.33
N LYS A 7 21.79 -1.87 6.31
CA LYS A 7 20.70 -0.90 6.42
C LYS A 7 19.79 -0.89 5.20
N ILE A 8 20.34 -0.93 3.99
CA ILE A 8 19.54 -0.95 2.74
C ILE A 8 18.59 -2.15 2.73
N ARG A 9 19.08 -3.35 3.08
CA ARG A 9 18.23 -4.54 3.21
C ARG A 9 17.12 -4.40 4.26
N SER A 10 17.40 -3.75 5.40
CA SER A 10 16.37 -3.50 6.41
C SER A 10 15.34 -2.46 5.97
N THR A 11 15.76 -1.43 5.23
CA THR A 11 14.87 -0.41 4.67
C THR A 11 13.96 -1.03 3.61
N LEU A 12 14.52 -1.77 2.66
CA LEU A 12 13.75 -2.44 1.61
C LEU A 12 12.76 -3.44 2.21
N ALA A 13 13.16 -4.21 3.22
CA ALA A 13 12.25 -5.13 3.91
C ALA A 13 11.08 -4.40 4.59
N ALA A 14 11.34 -3.25 5.22
CA ALA A 14 10.28 -2.42 5.80
C ALA A 14 9.33 -1.88 4.72
N LEU A 15 9.87 -1.30 3.65
CA LEU A 15 9.08 -0.78 2.54
C LEU A 15 8.21 -1.86 1.86
N LEU A 16 8.72 -3.08 1.73
CA LEU A 16 7.96 -4.21 1.19
C LEU A 16 6.83 -4.66 2.13
N ASN A 17 7.05 -4.63 3.43
CA ASN A 17 5.99 -4.92 4.41
C ASN A 17 4.90 -3.84 4.39
N GLU A 18 5.29 -2.56 4.33
CA GLU A 18 4.36 -1.44 4.20
C GLU A 18 3.54 -1.54 2.89
N LEU A 19 4.19 -1.86 1.77
CA LEU A 19 3.50 -2.08 0.49
C LEU A 19 2.48 -3.22 0.58
N ARG A 20 2.85 -4.32 1.25
CA ARG A 20 1.95 -5.45 1.49
C ARG A 20 0.73 -5.02 2.31
N ASP A 21 0.93 -4.24 3.36
CA ASP A 21 -0.15 -3.80 4.24
C ASP A 21 -1.11 -2.83 3.54
N GLU A 22 -0.60 -1.97 2.66
CA GLU A 22 -1.42 -1.11 1.80
C GLU A 22 -2.24 -1.95 0.79
N CYS A 23 -1.64 -2.98 0.17
CA CYS A 23 -2.36 -3.90 -0.70
C CYS A 23 -3.51 -4.62 0.02
N LEU A 24 -3.28 -5.06 1.26
CA LEU A 24 -4.32 -5.69 2.09
C LEU A 24 -5.44 -4.72 2.44
N SER A 25 -5.12 -3.45 2.68
CA SER A 25 -6.12 -2.40 2.91
C SER A 25 -6.99 -2.17 1.67
N THR A 26 -6.39 -2.07 0.48
CA THR A 26 -7.15 -1.99 -0.79
C THR A 26 -8.09 -3.19 -0.98
N ILE A 27 -7.62 -4.42 -0.74
CA ILE A 27 -8.45 -5.63 -0.86
C ILE A 27 -9.61 -5.60 0.13
N LYS A 28 -9.37 -5.15 1.37
CA LYS A 28 -10.41 -5.02 2.40
C LYS A 28 -11.50 -4.04 1.97
N LEU A 29 -11.13 -2.89 1.39
CA LEU A 29 -12.08 -1.89 0.88
C LEU A 29 -12.93 -2.46 -0.26
N ILE A 30 -12.32 -3.23 -1.17
CA ILE A 30 -13.05 -3.92 -2.25
C ILE A 30 -14.07 -4.91 -1.66
N HIS A 31 -13.67 -5.75 -0.70
CA HIS A 31 -14.62 -6.67 -0.06
C HIS A 31 -15.74 -5.94 0.70
N GLN A 32 -15.47 -4.75 1.25
CA GLN A 32 -16.50 -3.94 1.89
C GLN A 32 -17.51 -3.41 0.88
N LEU A 33 -17.08 -2.99 -0.32
CA LEU A 33 -17.95 -2.57 -1.42
C LEU A 33 -18.84 -3.71 -1.96
N GLU A 34 -18.44 -4.96 -1.77
CA GLU A 34 -19.21 -6.15 -2.18
C GLU A 34 -20.31 -6.53 -1.17
N LEU A 35 -20.38 -5.87 0.00
CA LEU A 35 -21.41 -6.14 0.98
C LEU A 35 -22.79 -5.66 0.50
N GLU A 36 -23.81 -6.48 0.76
CA GLU A 36 -25.19 -6.08 0.53
C GLU A 36 -25.61 -5.00 1.55
N HIS A 37 -26.50 -4.09 1.14
CA HIS A 37 -27.14 -3.07 1.99
C HIS A 37 -26.25 -1.91 2.49
N LEU A 38 -25.21 -1.54 1.75
CA LEU A 38 -24.53 -0.26 1.98
C LEU A 38 -25.46 0.92 1.67
N THR A 39 -25.37 1.97 2.48
CA THR A 39 -26.00 3.26 2.15
C THR A 39 -25.16 4.00 1.11
N ASP A 40 -25.77 4.95 0.39
CA ASP A 40 -25.04 5.78 -0.58
C ASP A 40 -23.85 6.53 0.06
N GLU A 41 -24.02 7.02 1.29
CA GLU A 41 -22.94 7.66 2.07
C GLU A 41 -21.78 6.69 2.37
N GLN A 42 -22.08 5.44 2.76
CA GLN A 42 -21.05 4.43 2.98
C GLN A 42 -20.32 4.05 1.69
N ILE A 43 -21.03 4.02 0.57
CA ILE A 43 -20.43 3.77 -0.74
C ILE A 43 -19.46 4.90 -1.09
N ASP A 44 -19.88 6.16 -0.94
CA ASP A 44 -19.05 7.33 -1.23
C ASP A 44 -17.78 7.36 -0.36
N ASP A 45 -17.91 7.07 0.94
CA ASP A 45 -16.77 6.97 1.86
C ASP A 45 -15.80 5.85 1.43
N LEU A 46 -16.30 4.64 1.16
CA LEU A 46 -15.49 3.51 0.73
C LEU A 46 -14.78 3.78 -0.60
N LEU A 47 -15.45 4.43 -1.56
CA LEU A 47 -14.85 4.83 -2.83
C LEU A 47 -13.77 5.90 -2.62
N GLY A 48 -13.99 6.85 -1.71
CA GLY A 48 -13.00 7.84 -1.29
C GLY A 48 -11.75 7.20 -0.71
N GLU A 49 -11.92 6.29 0.25
CA GLU A 49 -10.82 5.53 0.85
C GLU A 49 -10.09 4.66 -0.17
N LEU A 50 -10.82 4.02 -1.09
CA LEU A 50 -10.23 3.19 -2.15
C LEU A 50 -9.37 4.03 -3.10
N MET A 51 -9.83 5.22 -3.50
CA MET A 51 -9.03 6.14 -4.32
C MET A 51 -7.74 6.56 -3.61
N ALA A 52 -7.82 6.85 -2.30
CA ALA A 52 -6.65 7.19 -1.50
C ALA A 52 -5.67 6.01 -1.43
N SER A 53 -6.16 4.79 -1.16
CA SER A 53 -5.33 3.59 -1.06
C SER A 53 -4.65 3.24 -2.39
N VAL A 54 -5.35 3.34 -3.52
CA VAL A 54 -4.76 3.15 -4.85
C VAL A 54 -3.67 4.20 -5.14
N THR A 55 -3.89 5.45 -4.73
CA THR A 55 -2.88 6.51 -4.87
C THR A 55 -1.65 6.22 -4.02
N HIS A 56 -1.83 5.79 -2.76
CA HIS A 56 -0.75 5.36 -1.89
C HIS A 56 0.03 4.19 -2.49
N LEU A 57 -0.65 3.15 -2.99
CA LEU A 57 -0.02 2.03 -3.67
C LEU A 57 0.86 2.46 -4.83
N HIS A 58 0.38 3.40 -5.66
CA HIS A 58 1.13 3.89 -6.81
C HIS A 58 2.43 4.57 -6.37
N VAL A 59 2.34 5.50 -5.41
CA VAL A 59 3.51 6.23 -4.88
C VAL A 59 4.48 5.28 -4.19
N HIS A 60 3.97 4.39 -3.33
CA HIS A 60 4.79 3.47 -2.54
C HIS A 60 5.51 2.44 -3.41
N SER A 61 4.85 1.95 -4.46
CA SER A 61 5.47 1.05 -5.45
C SER A 61 6.66 1.71 -6.15
N ALA A 62 6.58 3.01 -6.43
CA ALA A 62 7.69 3.76 -7.01
C ALA A 62 8.87 3.89 -6.02
N ILE A 63 8.59 4.15 -4.74
CA ILE A 63 9.62 4.23 -3.67
C ILE A 63 10.33 2.88 -3.50
N VAL A 64 9.57 1.78 -3.43
CA VAL A 64 10.14 0.42 -3.33
C VAL A 64 11.06 0.15 -4.52
N LYS A 65 10.61 0.47 -5.74
CA LYS A 65 11.43 0.28 -6.95
C LYS A 65 12.73 1.08 -6.90
N GLU A 66 12.67 2.34 -6.49
CA GLU A 66 13.85 3.18 -6.34
C GLU A 66 14.85 2.58 -5.33
N GLU A 67 14.35 2.02 -4.22
CA GLU A 67 15.21 1.39 -3.21
C GLU A 67 15.81 0.07 -3.70
N MET A 68 15.06 -0.72 -4.50
CA MET A 68 15.59 -1.93 -5.14
C MET A 68 16.70 -1.63 -6.15
N ASP A 69 16.62 -0.50 -6.86
CA ASP A 69 17.62 -0.08 -7.84
C ASP A 69 18.92 0.46 -7.18
N LYS A 70 18.96 0.62 -5.84
CA LYS A 70 20.13 1.07 -5.07
C LYS A 70 21.02 -0.07 -4.57
N ASP A 71 20.54 -1.31 -4.56
CA ASP A 71 21.29 -2.52 -4.20
C ASP A 71 22.11 -3.05 -5.39
#